data_AF-A0A7C4FDT3-F1
#
_entry.id   AF-A0A7C4FDT3-F1
#
_cell.length_a   1.000
_cell.length_b   1.000
_cell.length_c   1.000
_cell.angle_alpha   90.00
_cell.angle_beta   90.00
_cell.angle_gamma   90.00
#
_symmetry.space_group_name_H-M   'P 1'
#
loop_
_entity.id
_entity.type
_entity.pdbx_description
1 polymer ?
#
loop_
_entity_poly.entity_id
_entity_poly.type
_entity_poly.pdbx_seq_one_letter_code
_entity_poly.pdbx_strand_id
1 'polypeptide(L)'
;MNLVSSLNFTHTPREELEALLNIALLQDLGEPLKAIFLYTYVEKISAEVIEVSGERKLRRLLCRMSSKRRVGRALAILRREGALSEDEYRELKRAFRALRCVRNSFLHRVCNEECPAISFSDIVNAVQLYTSRTREYISKMLISWSTV
;
A
#
# COMPACT_ATOMS: atom_id res chain seq x y z
N MET A 1 -15.10 -31.39 -20.27
CA MET A 1 -15.63 -30.01 -20.24
C MET A 1 -14.51 -29.09 -19.78
N ASN A 2 -13.97 -28.27 -20.69
CA ASN A 2 -12.90 -27.31 -20.37
C ASN A 2 -13.53 -26.04 -19.82
N LEU A 3 -13.54 -25.89 -18.49
CA LEU A 3 -13.75 -24.60 -17.84
C LEU A 3 -12.43 -23.82 -17.85
N VAL A 4 -12.06 -23.28 -19.00
CA VAL A 4 -11.16 -22.13 -19.04
C VAL A 4 -12.06 -20.92 -18.93
N SER A 5 -12.45 -20.54 -17.71
CA SER A 5 -12.99 -19.21 -17.48
C SER A 5 -11.85 -18.23 -17.70
N SER A 6 -11.79 -17.63 -18.89
CA SER A 6 -10.94 -16.47 -19.12
C SER A 6 -11.41 -15.37 -18.17
N LEU A 7 -10.62 -15.07 -17.14
CA LEU A 7 -10.79 -13.86 -16.34
C LEU A 7 -10.45 -12.67 -17.24
N ASN A 8 -11.44 -12.17 -17.98
CA ASN A 8 -11.33 -10.93 -18.73
C ASN A 8 -11.49 -9.78 -17.74
N PHE A 9 -10.39 -9.38 -17.11
CA PHE A 9 -10.36 -8.17 -16.31
C PHE A 9 -10.38 -6.96 -17.25
N THR A 10 -11.55 -6.34 -17.40
CA THR A 10 -11.75 -5.14 -18.24
C THR A 10 -11.39 -3.84 -17.53
N HIS A 11 -10.89 -3.90 -16.29
CA HIS A 11 -10.55 -2.73 -15.49
C HIS A 11 -9.05 -2.45 -15.50
N THR A 12 -8.71 -1.17 -15.48
CA THR A 12 -7.34 -0.67 -15.33
C THR A 12 -6.86 -0.85 -13.88
N PRO A 13 -5.54 -0.96 -13.64
CA PRO A 13 -5.00 -0.99 -12.28
C PRO A 13 -5.42 0.20 -11.40
N ARG A 14 -5.68 1.35 -12.02
CA ARG A 14 -6.14 2.56 -11.34
C ARG A 14 -7.59 2.47 -10.89
N GLU A 15 -8.48 1.96 -11.74
CA GLU A 15 -9.87 1.70 -11.37
C GLU A 15 -9.97 0.66 -10.25
N GLU A 16 -9.10 -0.36 -10.27
CA GLU A 16 -9.01 -1.34 -9.18
C GLU A 16 -8.60 -0.69 -7.85
N LEU A 17 -7.60 0.21 -7.87
CA LEU A 17 -7.18 0.97 -6.69
C LEU A 17 -8.30 1.84 -6.14
N GLU A 18 -9.02 2.54 -7.01
CA GLU A 18 -10.16 3.38 -6.62
C GLU A 18 -11.30 2.54 -6.02
N ALA A 19 -11.60 1.38 -6.62
CA ALA A 19 -12.60 0.45 -6.09
C ALA A 19 -12.22 -0.06 -4.68
N LEU A 20 -10.97 -0.46 -4.45
CA LEU A 20 -10.51 -0.92 -3.14
C LEU A 20 -10.67 0.16 -2.07
N LEU A 21 -10.32 1.41 -2.39
CA LEU A 21 -10.45 2.53 -1.46
C LEU A 21 -11.93 2.86 -1.20
N ASN A 22 -12.76 2.89 -2.23
CA ASN A 22 -14.19 3.16 -2.10
C ASN A 22 -14.92 2.08 -1.29
N ILE A 23 -14.58 0.81 -1.49
CA ILE A 23 -15.13 -0.29 -0.68
C ILE A 23 -14.74 -0.12 0.78
N ALA A 24 -13.48 0.22 1.07
CA ALA A 24 -13.02 0.41 2.43
C ALA A 24 -13.71 1.59 3.15
N LEU A 25 -13.99 2.68 2.43
CA LEU A 25 -14.45 3.93 3.05
C LEU A 25 -15.97 4.10 3.03
N LEU A 26 -16.65 3.66 1.97
CA LEU A 26 -18.05 4.01 1.73
C LEU A 26 -19.02 2.86 2.02
N GLN A 27 -18.55 1.61 1.97
CA GLN A 27 -19.41 0.46 2.22
C GLN A 27 -19.59 0.24 3.72
N ASP A 28 -20.78 -0.21 4.11
CA ASP A 28 -21.09 -0.58 5.48
C ASP A 28 -20.51 -1.98 5.80
N LEU A 29 -19.19 -2.00 5.95
CA LEU A 29 -18.41 -3.16 6.34
C LEU A 29 -17.87 -2.97 7.76
N GLY A 30 -17.76 -4.06 8.51
CA GLY A 30 -17.03 -4.05 9.78
C GLY A 30 -15.56 -3.62 9.60
N GLU A 31 -15.01 -2.92 10.59
CA GLU A 31 -13.63 -2.40 10.56
C GLU A 31 -12.56 -3.42 10.14
N PRO A 32 -12.62 -4.71 10.54
CA PRO A 32 -11.63 -5.70 10.10
C PRO A 32 -11.61 -5.90 8.58
N LEU A 33 -12.78 -5.93 7.92
CA LEU A 33 -12.86 -6.06 6.47
C LEU A 33 -12.36 -4.80 5.78
N LYS A 34 -12.74 -3.63 6.29
CA LYS A 34 -12.23 -2.34 5.79
C LYS A 34 -10.69 -2.28 5.87
N ALA A 35 -10.11 -2.71 6.99
CA ALA A 35 -8.66 -2.78 7.16
C ALA A 35 -7.98 -3.71 6.13
N ILE A 36 -8.60 -4.84 5.77
CA ILE A 36 -8.07 -5.73 4.72
C ILE A 36 -8.04 -5.03 3.36
N PHE A 37 -9.11 -4.31 3.00
CA PHE A 37 -9.15 -3.53 1.75
C PHE A 37 -8.12 -2.40 1.76
N LEU A 38 -8.01 -1.63 2.84
CA LEU A 38 -7.01 -0.58 3.00
C LEU A 38 -5.58 -1.13 2.90
N TYR A 39 -5.30 -2.28 3.51
CA TYR A 39 -3.97 -2.87 3.43
C TYR A 39 -3.63 -3.34 2.00
N THR A 40 -4.61 -3.91 1.30
CA THR A 40 -4.46 -4.34 -0.10
C THR A 40 -4.21 -3.14 -1.02
N TYR A 41 -4.93 -2.04 -0.78
CA TYR A 41 -4.72 -0.76 -1.45
C TYR A 41 -3.30 -0.22 -1.23
N VAL A 42 -2.86 -0.13 0.03
CA VAL A 42 -1.50 0.31 0.39
C VAL A 42 -0.43 -0.57 -0.26
N GLU A 43 -0.65 -1.89 -0.29
CA GLU A 43 0.25 -2.86 -0.92
C GLU A 43 0.41 -2.61 -2.43
N LYS A 44 -0.68 -2.31 -3.14
CA LYS A 44 -0.66 -2.02 -4.58
C LYS A 44 0.02 -0.67 -4.87
N ILE A 45 -0.31 0.37 -4.13
CA ILE A 45 0.38 1.67 -4.25
C ILE A 45 1.88 1.55 -3.97
N SER A 46 2.26 0.75 -2.98
CA SER A 46 3.67 0.49 -2.68
C SER A 46 4.40 -0.18 -3.85
N ALA A 47 3.70 -0.98 -4.65
CA ALA A 47 4.28 -1.57 -5.86
C ALA A 47 4.59 -0.49 -6.90
N GLU A 48 3.66 0.43 -7.12
CA GLU A 48 3.78 1.54 -8.07
C GLU A 48 4.95 2.47 -7.71
N VAL A 49 5.11 2.81 -6.42
CA VAL A 49 6.29 3.58 -5.94
C VAL A 49 7.59 2.90 -6.33
N ILE A 50 7.72 1.60 -6.06
CA ILE A 50 8.94 0.84 -6.37
C ILE A 50 9.14 0.76 -7.88
N GLU A 51 8.07 0.58 -8.64
CA GLU A 51 8.12 0.53 -10.10
C GLU A 51 8.71 1.83 -10.66
N VAL A 52 8.21 3.00 -10.24
CA VAL A 52 8.67 4.29 -10.77
C VAL A 52 9.99 4.78 -10.16
N SER A 53 10.43 4.23 -9.02
CA SER A 53 11.63 4.69 -8.28
C SER A 53 12.97 4.57 -9.02
N GLY A 54 13.01 3.94 -10.19
CA GLY A 54 14.26 3.65 -10.91
C GLY A 54 15.08 2.49 -10.34
N GLU A 55 14.71 1.90 -9.20
CA GLU A 55 15.42 0.77 -8.59
C GLU A 55 15.19 -0.56 -9.34
N ARG A 56 15.91 -0.77 -10.45
CA ARG A 56 15.79 -1.96 -11.32
C ARG A 56 15.85 -3.29 -10.57
N LYS A 57 16.71 -3.40 -9.54
CA LYS A 57 16.82 -4.62 -8.72
C LYS A 57 15.53 -4.90 -7.95
N LEU A 58 14.91 -3.88 -7.36
CA LEU A 58 13.65 -4.04 -6.64
C LEU A 58 12.49 -4.34 -7.60
N ARG A 59 12.44 -3.66 -8.75
CA ARG A 59 11.41 -3.88 -9.77
C ARG A 59 11.33 -5.34 -10.22
N ARG A 60 12.48 -5.98 -10.47
CA ARG A 60 12.57 -7.41 -10.84
C ARG A 60 12.06 -8.37 -9.77
N LEU A 61 12.00 -7.92 -8.51
CA LEU A 61 11.59 -8.74 -7.37
C LEU A 61 10.15 -8.45 -6.93
N LEU A 62 9.46 -7.46 -7.53
CA LEU A 62 8.14 -6.99 -7.07
C LEU A 62 7.14 -8.12 -6.87
N CYS A 63 6.99 -9.00 -7.88
CA CYS A 63 6.05 -10.11 -7.85
C CYS A 63 6.40 -11.20 -6.81
N ARG A 64 7.67 -11.27 -6.37
CA ARG A 64 8.14 -12.23 -5.35
C ARG A 64 8.28 -11.60 -3.97
N MET A 65 8.07 -10.29 -3.86
CA MET A 65 8.25 -9.55 -2.63
C MET A 65 7.01 -9.71 -1.75
N SER A 66 7.20 -10.08 -0.48
CA SER A 66 6.10 -10.11 0.48
C SER A 66 5.52 -8.71 0.69
N SER A 67 4.22 -8.62 0.98
CA SER A 67 3.52 -7.35 1.20
C SER A 67 4.21 -6.49 2.27
N LYS A 68 4.65 -7.10 3.39
CA LYS A 68 5.45 -6.44 4.44
C LYS A 68 6.70 -5.76 3.87
N ARG A 69 7.45 -6.47 3.03
CA ARG A 69 8.70 -5.96 2.44
C ARG A 69 8.40 -4.89 1.38
N ARG A 70 7.34 -5.05 0.59
CA ARG A 70 6.92 -4.09 -0.43
C ARG A 70 6.56 -2.75 0.19
N VAL A 71 5.66 -2.75 1.17
CA VAL A 71 5.27 -1.54 1.92
C VAL A 71 6.46 -0.90 2.62
N GLY A 72 7.29 -1.69 3.31
CA GLY A 72 8.48 -1.18 3.98
C GLY A 72 9.50 -0.54 3.04
N ARG A 73 9.68 -1.09 1.82
CA ARG A 73 10.59 -0.54 0.81
C ARG A 73 10.03 0.75 0.19
N ALA A 74 8.74 0.79 -0.13
CA ALA A 74 8.10 1.99 -0.64
C ALA A 74 8.21 3.16 0.34
N LEU A 75 7.94 2.93 1.63
CA LEU A 75 8.12 3.95 2.68
C LEU A 75 9.58 4.43 2.77
N ALA A 76 10.55 3.51 2.67
CA ALA A 76 11.96 3.86 2.71
C ALA A 76 12.41 4.69 1.49
N ILE A 77 11.87 4.38 0.31
CA ILE A 77 12.08 5.17 -0.91
C ILE A 77 11.53 6.57 -0.71
N LEU A 78 10.23 6.71 -0.39
CA LEU A 78 9.61 8.03 -0.23
C LEU A 78 10.33 8.90 0.80
N ARG A 79 10.76 8.33 1.92
CA ARG A 79 11.58 9.04 2.92
C ARG A 79 12.93 9.49 2.36
N ARG A 80 13.65 8.60 1.66
CA ARG A 80 14.96 8.91 1.07
C ARG A 80 14.86 10.02 0.02
N GLU A 81 13.81 10.00 -0.79
CA GLU A 81 13.55 10.99 -1.85
C GLU A 81 12.92 12.29 -1.31
N GLY A 82 12.77 12.43 0.02
CA GLY A 82 12.22 13.63 0.66
C GLY A 82 10.71 13.81 0.47
N ALA A 83 9.99 12.80 0.00
CA ALA A 83 8.53 12.81 -0.12
C ALA A 83 7.82 12.56 1.22
N LEU A 84 8.54 12.05 2.23
CA LEU A 84 8.08 11.91 3.61
C LEU A 84 9.10 12.51 4.56
N SER A 85 8.61 13.26 5.55
CA SER A 85 9.38 13.60 6.75
C SER A 85 9.60 12.36 7.63
N GLU A 86 10.52 12.45 8.60
CA GLU A 86 10.78 11.35 9.54
C GLU A 86 9.58 11.02 10.42
N ASP A 87 8.80 12.04 10.82
CA ASP A 87 7.62 11.84 11.65
C ASP A 87 6.50 11.15 10.86
N GLU A 88 6.22 11.62 9.63
CA GLU A 88 5.27 10.96 8.73
C GLU A 88 5.71 9.51 8.44
N TYR A 89 7.00 9.27 8.19
CA TYR A 89 7.52 7.92 7.99
C TYR A 89 7.24 6.99 9.19
N ARG A 90 7.48 7.48 10.42
CA ARG A 90 7.25 6.71 11.65
C ARG A 90 5.76 6.43 11.87
N GLU A 91 4.92 7.43 11.65
CA GLU A 91 3.46 7.32 11.78
C GLU A 91 2.90 6.30 10.79
N LEU A 92 3.24 6.44 9.50
CA LEU A 92 2.83 5.51 8.46
C LEU A 92 3.31 4.09 8.73
N LYS A 93 4.55 3.93 9.20
CA LYS A 93 5.10 2.62 9.58
C LYS A 93 4.32 1.97 10.74
N ARG A 94 3.86 2.77 11.70
CA ARG A 94 3.01 2.31 12.82
C ARG A 94 1.62 1.91 12.30
N ALA A 95 0.97 2.77 11.52
CA ALA A 95 -0.35 2.53 10.96
C ALA A 95 -0.39 1.27 10.06
N PHE A 96 0.58 1.12 9.16
CA PHE A 96 0.64 -0.02 8.25
C PHE A 96 1.03 -1.32 8.94
N ARG A 97 1.72 -1.24 10.09
CA ARG A 97 1.90 -2.41 10.96
C ARG A 97 0.57 -2.85 11.54
N ALA A 98 -0.23 -1.94 12.08
CA ALA A 98 -1.55 -2.26 12.62
C ALA A 98 -2.50 -2.84 11.56
N LEU A 99 -2.56 -2.26 10.35
CA LEU A 99 -3.31 -2.84 9.24
C LEU A 99 -2.89 -4.28 8.91
N ARG A 100 -1.57 -4.52 8.83
CA ARG A 100 -1.03 -5.86 8.58
C ARG A 100 -1.39 -6.84 9.70
N CYS A 101 -1.35 -6.37 10.94
CA CYS A 101 -1.75 -7.14 12.11
C CYS A 101 -3.23 -7.55 12.00
N VAL A 102 -4.15 -6.62 11.75
CA VAL A 102 -5.57 -6.93 11.55
C VAL A 102 -5.77 -7.94 10.41
N ARG A 103 -5.10 -7.77 9.26
CA ARG A 103 -5.14 -8.73 8.14
C ARG A 103 -4.67 -10.13 8.54
N ASN A 104 -3.63 -10.21 9.37
CA ASN A 104 -2.99 -11.46 9.77
C ASN A 104 -3.38 -11.87 11.20
N SER A 105 -4.59 -11.55 11.65
CA SER A 105 -5.03 -11.75 13.04
C SER A 105 -4.84 -13.19 13.54
N PHE A 106 -5.08 -14.19 12.70
CA PHE A 106 -4.82 -15.60 13.02
C PHE A 106 -3.35 -15.94 13.27
N LEU A 107 -2.43 -15.13 12.75
CA LEU A 107 -0.98 -15.29 12.90
C LEU A 107 -0.41 -14.47 14.06
N HIS A 108 -1.24 -13.73 14.81
CA HIS A 108 -0.76 -12.93 15.96
C HIS A 108 -0.10 -13.77 17.04
N ARG A 109 -0.53 -15.03 17.21
CA ARG A 109 0.08 -15.96 18.17
C ARG A 109 1.56 -16.25 17.89
N VAL A 110 2.02 -15.98 16.67
CA VAL A 110 3.39 -16.25 16.20
C VAL A 110 4.10 -14.98 15.69
N CYS A 111 3.47 -13.80 15.76
CA CYS A 111 4.01 -12.61 15.12
C CYS A 111 5.15 -11.95 15.91
N ASN A 112 5.29 -12.23 17.21
CA ASN A 112 6.31 -11.70 18.14
C ASN A 112 6.54 -10.18 18.06
N GLU A 113 5.57 -9.42 17.52
CA GLU A 113 5.63 -7.97 17.38
C GLU A 113 4.54 -7.35 18.27
N GLU A 114 4.83 -6.25 18.97
CA GLU A 114 3.81 -5.46 19.64
C GLU A 114 2.83 -4.88 18.61
N CYS A 115 1.58 -5.34 18.66
CA CYS A 115 0.49 -4.86 17.82
C CYS A 115 0.11 -3.44 18.27
N PRO A 116 0.29 -2.40 17.44
CA PRO A 116 -0.05 -1.05 17.84
C PRO A 116 -1.56 -0.93 18.04
N ALA A 117 -1.98 -0.40 19.19
CA ALA A 117 -3.31 0.16 19.34
C ALA A 117 -3.37 1.48 18.55
N ILE A 118 -4.27 1.55 17.57
CA ILE A 118 -4.52 2.71 16.71
C ILE A 118 -6.00 2.69 16.32
N SER A 119 -6.63 3.86 16.28
CA SER A 119 -8.04 3.94 15.89
C SER A 119 -8.19 3.72 14.38
N PHE A 120 -9.38 3.27 13.94
CA PHE A 120 -9.65 3.12 12.51
C PHE A 120 -9.60 4.48 11.77
N SER A 121 -10.00 5.58 12.41
CA SER A 121 -9.87 6.93 11.84
C SER A 121 -8.41 7.31 11.58
N ASP A 122 -7.50 7.01 12.51
CA ASP A 122 -6.06 7.30 12.33
C ASP A 122 -5.47 6.46 11.18
N ILE A 123 -5.94 5.22 11.04
CA ILE A 123 -5.58 4.36 9.90
C ILE A 123 -6.03 5.00 8.58
N VAL A 124 -7.26 5.49 8.49
CA VAL A 124 -7.77 6.15 7.28
C VAL A 124 -6.95 7.39 6.95
N ASN A 125 -6.67 8.23 7.94
CA ASN A 125 -5.85 9.43 7.77
C ASN A 125 -4.44 9.08 7.27
N ALA A 126 -3.81 8.06 7.85
CA ALA A 126 -2.50 7.56 7.42
C ALA A 126 -2.52 7.07 5.97
N VAL A 127 -3.56 6.32 5.56
CA VAL A 127 -3.69 5.85 4.17
C VAL A 127 -3.88 7.02 3.20
N GLN A 128 -4.69 8.03 3.57
CA GLN A 128 -4.90 9.22 2.75
C GLN A 128 -3.61 10.04 2.60
N LEU A 129 -2.89 10.28 3.70
CA LEU A 129 -1.59 10.94 3.68
C LEU A 129 -0.62 10.20 2.75
N TYR A 130 -0.46 8.89 2.94
CA TYR A 130 0.42 8.07 2.10
C TYR A 130 0.06 8.13 0.62
N THR A 131 -1.24 8.13 0.31
CA THR A 131 -1.75 8.25 -1.06
C THR A 131 -1.38 9.59 -1.67
N SER A 132 -1.59 10.69 -0.96
CA SER A 132 -1.24 12.04 -1.41
C SER A 132 0.27 12.15 -1.68
N ARG A 133 1.11 11.76 -0.71
CA ARG A 133 2.58 11.79 -0.85
C ARG A 133 3.07 10.92 -1.99
N THR A 134 2.47 9.75 -2.18
CA THR A 134 2.82 8.86 -3.29
C THR A 134 2.45 9.45 -4.64
N ARG A 135 1.27 10.06 -4.79
CA ARG A 135 0.85 10.70 -6.05
C ARG A 135 1.75 11.87 -6.43
N GLU A 136 2.14 12.69 -5.45
CA GLU A 136 3.10 13.78 -5.66
C GLU A 136 4.46 13.23 -6.12
N TYR A 137 4.96 12.18 -5.46
CA TYR A 137 6.21 11.53 -5.82
C TYR A 137 6.18 10.94 -7.24
N ILE A 138 5.14 10.16 -7.57
CA ILE A 138 5.00 9.53 -8.90
C ILE A 138 4.94 10.60 -9.99
N SER A 139 4.15 11.66 -9.78
CA SER A 139 4.05 12.78 -10.73
C SER A 139 5.42 13.41 -11.00
N LYS A 140 6.21 13.66 -9.95
CA LYS A 140 7.59 14.18 -10.08
C LYS A 140 8.49 13.24 -10.87
N MET A 141 8.44 11.94 -10.59
CA MET A 141 9.25 10.94 -11.29
C MET A 141 8.91 10.86 -12.78
N LEU A 142 7.62 10.84 -13.14
CA LEU A 142 7.19 10.79 -14.53
C LEU A 142 7.60 12.05 -15.31
N ILE A 143 7.50 13.23 -14.71
CA ILE A 143 7.97 14.49 -15.34
C ILE A 143 9.49 14.43 -15.56
N SER A 144 10.26 13.96 -14.57
CA SER A 144 11.72 13.89 -14.68
C SER A 144 12.22 12.97 -15.80
N TRP A 145 11.42 12.00 -16.24
CA TRP A 145 11.79 11.09 -17.34
C TRP A 145 11.33 11.60 -18.71
N SER A 146 10.42 12.58 -18.75
CA SER A 146 9.99 13.23 -19.99
C SER A 146 10.93 14.35 -20.45
N THR A 147 11.83 14.80 -19.57
CA THR A 147 12.76 15.91 -19.79
C THR A 147 14.20 15.46 -20.04
N VAL A 148 14.44 14.15 -20.12
CA VAL A 148 15.74 13.50 -20.43
C VAL A 148 15.62 12.76 -21.75
#